data_AF-A0A9X2CIJ2-F1
#
_entry.id   AF-A0A9X2CIJ2-F1
#
_cell.length_a   1.000
_cell.length_b   1.000
_cell.length_c   1.000
_cell.angle_alpha   90.00
_cell.angle_beta   90.00
_cell.angle_gamma   90.00
#
_symmetry.space_group_name_H-M   'P 1'
#
loop_
_entity.id
_entity.type
_entity.pdbx_description
1 polymer ?
#
loop_
_entity_poly.entity_id
_entity_poly.type
_entity_poly.pdbx_seq_one_letter_code
_entity_poly.pdbx_strand_id
1 'polypeptide(L)' 'MKQLTSGEALKVILSDTGSRRDVPAWAKNNGYQVDLLQQDKQQMAIIITK' A
#
# COMPACT_ATOMS: atom_id res chain seq x y z
N MET A 1 0.21 -7.11 14.55
CA MET A 1 -0.17 -6.03 13.62
C MET A 1 -1.65 -5.74 13.80
N LYS A 2 -2.03 -4.45 13.86
CA LYS A 2 -3.42 -4.03 14.00
C LYS A 2 -4.12 -4.27 12.66
N GLN A 3 -5.25 -4.99 12.66
CA GLN A 3 -6.00 -5.24 11.42
C GLN A 3 -6.81 -4.01 11.06
N LEU A 4 -6.84 -3.65 9.77
CA LEU A 4 -7.81 -2.69 9.24
C LEU A 4 -9.22 -3.27 9.44
N THR A 5 -10.13 -2.46 9.96
CA THR A 5 -11.57 -2.72 9.94
C THR A 5 -12.16 -2.23 8.62
N SER A 6 -13.33 -2.76 8.23
CA SER A 6 -13.91 -2.45 6.91
C SER A 6 -14.23 -0.95 6.81
N GLY A 7 -13.78 -0.31 5.73
CA GLY A 7 -13.88 1.14 5.54
C GLY A 7 -12.71 1.95 6.10
N GLU A 8 -11.75 1.34 6.80
CA GLU A 8 -10.50 2.01 7.17
C GLU A 8 -9.49 1.96 6.02
N ALA A 9 -8.79 3.09 5.85
CA ALA A 9 -7.75 3.26 4.85
C ALA A 9 -6.40 3.52 5.52
N LEU A 10 -5.35 2.88 5.02
CA LEU A 10 -3.97 3.09 5.44
C LEU A 10 -3.17 3.73 4.32
N LYS A 11 -2.64 4.93 4.57
CA LYS A 11 -1.66 5.56 3.68
C LYS A 11 -0.27 5.01 3.97
N VAL A 12 0.39 4.49 2.95
CA VAL A 12 1.76 3.95 3.05
C VAL A 12 2.67 4.72 2.11
N ILE A 13 3.85 5.12 2.60
CA ILE A 13 4.90 5.79 1.81
C ILE A 13 6.11 4.86 1.77
N LEU A 14 6.56 4.55 0.57
CA LEU A 14 7.58 3.54 0.29
C LEU A 14 8.73 4.19 -0.48
N SER A 15 9.87 4.36 0.18
CA SER A 15 11.11 4.85 -0.45
C SER A 15 12.01 3.71 -0.93
N ASP A 16 11.95 2.55 -0.29
CA ASP A 16 12.73 1.37 -0.70
C ASP A 16 12.16 0.71 -1.97
N THR A 17 13.05 0.31 -2.90
CA THR A 17 12.65 -0.19 -4.23
C THR A 17 12.00 -1.58 -4.18
N GLY A 18 12.45 -2.47 -3.29
CA GLY A 18 11.82 -3.78 -3.09
C GLY A 18 10.42 -3.63 -2.50
N SER A 19 10.30 -2.77 -1.49
CA SER A 19 9.03 -2.50 -0.81
C SER A 19 7.96 -1.92 -1.75
N ARG A 20 8.34 -1.08 -2.72
CA ARG A 20 7.45 -0.56 -3.77
C ARG A 20 6.80 -1.65 -4.62
N ARG A 21 7.41 -2.83 -4.71
CA ARG A 21 6.86 -3.99 -5.42
C ARG A 21 6.10 -4.91 -4.47
N ASP A 22 6.71 -5.24 -3.33
CA ASP A 22 6.25 -6.31 -2.47
C ASP A 22 5.02 -5.90 -1.64
N VAL A 23 4.96 -4.66 -1.16
CA VAL A 23 3.85 -4.18 -0.32
C VAL A 23 2.53 -4.11 -1.10
N PRO A 24 2.45 -3.48 -2.30
CA PRO A 24 1.23 -3.50 -3.10
C PRO A 24 0.80 -4.91 -3.51
N ALA A 25 1.76 -5.78 -3.86
CA ALA A 25 1.48 -7.15 -4.26
C ALA A 25 0.90 -7.97 -3.09
N TRP A 26 1.51 -7.87 -1.92
CA TRP A 26 1.01 -8.52 -0.71
C TRP A 26 -0.40 -8.03 -0.36
N ALA A 27 -0.64 -6.72 -0.40
CA ALA A 27 -1.95 -6.15 -0.05
C ALA A 27 -3.05 -6.66 -1.01
N LYS A 28 -2.81 -6.64 -2.32
CA LYS A 28 -3.75 -7.18 -3.32
C LYS A 28 -4.02 -8.68 -3.13
N ASN A 29 -2.96 -9.46 -2.88
CA ASN A 29 -3.08 -10.91 -2.65
C ASN A 29 -3.85 -11.27 -1.38
N ASN A 30 -3.92 -10.36 -0.40
CA ASN A 30 -4.70 -10.53 0.83
C ASN A 30 -6.11 -9.91 0.74
N GLY A 31 -6.55 -9.51 -0.46
CA GLY A 31 -7.90 -9.00 -0.69
C GLY A 31 -8.11 -7.53 -0.34
N TYR A 32 -7.03 -6.78 -0.07
CA TYR A 32 -7.13 -5.34 0.12
C TYR A 32 -7.18 -4.62 -1.23
N GLN A 33 -7.91 -3.52 -1.28
CA GLN A 33 -7.84 -2.56 -2.39
C GLN A 33 -6.59 -1.70 -2.23
N VAL A 34 -5.90 -1.45 -3.34
CA VAL A 34 -4.66 -0.65 -3.36
C VAL A 34 -4.76 0.41 -4.43
N ASP A 35 -4.81 1.66 -4.00
CA ASP A 35 -4.82 2.84 -4.87
C ASP A 35 -3.46 3.53 -4.86
N LEU A 36 -2.93 3.80 -6.05
CA LEU A 36 -1.68 4.54 -6.21
C LEU A 36 -1.97 6.04 -6.14
N LEU A 37 -1.39 6.73 -5.17
CA LEU A 37 -1.50 8.19 -5.06
C LEU A 37 -0.37 8.92 -5.80
N GLN A 38 0.85 8.39 -5.67
CA GLN A 38 2.05 9.00 -6.23
C GLN A 38 3.10 7.93 -6.49
N GLN A 39 3.84 8.08 -7.58
CA GLN A 39 5.03 7.29 -7.85
C GLN A 39 6.08 8.16 -8.55
N ASP A 40 7.24 8.27 -7.92
CA ASP A 40 8.41 8.91 -8.48
C ASP A 40 9.67 8.08 -8.22
N LYS A 41 10.84 8.61 -8.63
CA LYS A 41 12.13 7.91 -8.48
C LYS A 41 12.48 7.68 -7.01
N GLN A 42 12.10 8.58 -6.11
CA GLN A 42 12.45 8.55 -4.70
C GLN A 42 11.43 7.80 -3.84
N GLN A 43 10.14 7.87 -4.18
CA GLN A 43 9.09 7.28 -3.36
C GLN A 43 7.82 6.89 -4.13
N MET A 44 7.05 6.02 -3.50
CA MET A 44 5.70 5.64 -3.90
C MET A 44 4.76 5.84 -2.72
N ALA A 45 3.62 6.47 -2.94
CA ALA A 45 2.55 6.59 -1.97
C ALA A 45 1.34 5.79 -2.45
N ILE A 46 0.81 4.93 -1.58
CA ILE A 46 -0.39 4.13 -1.83
C ILE A 46 -1.40 4.30 -0.69
N ILE A 47 -2.67 4.05 -0.99
CA ILE A 47 -3.72 3.82 0.01
C ILE A 47 -4.10 2.33 -0.06
N ILE A 48 -4.18 1.70 1.10
CA ILE A 48 -4.67 0.33 1.27
C ILE A 48 -5.99 0.38 2.04
N THR A 49 -7.05 -0.17 1.46
CA THR A 49 -8.41 -0.19 2.05
C THR A 49 -8.89 -1.63 2.21
N LYS A 50 -9.66 -1.91 3.28
CA LYS A 50 -10.31 -3.20 3.50
C LYS A 50 -11.81 -3.18 3.18
#